data_AF-A0A919ZRG4-F1
#
_entry.id   AF-A0A919ZRG4-F1
#
_cell.length_a   1.000
_cell.length_b   1.000
_cell.length_c   1.000
_cell.angle_alpha   90.00
_cell.angle_beta   90.00
_cell.angle_gamma   90.00
#
_symmetry.space_group_name_H-M   'P 1'
#
loop_
_entity.id
_entity.type
_entity.pdbx_description
1 polymer ?
#
loop_
_entity_poly.entity_id
_entity_poly.type
_entity_poly.pdbx_seq_one_letter_code
_entity_poly.pdbx_strand_id
1 'polypeptide(L)'
;MSLRIKIFFSSLFYFLLSISNAYAVNKISVFGTIENMDGQLLSDALITLKNQNKSAVTNRFGEFDLGKIFPDDTIIVTLKGFQKNKFIPSSNMKIKLFPKSFIQELINNARNGDTVIIPPGIHYIYPDFNVDSTTGVSINYKANVTIMGSDNSEIRLMTNSANIFYIYESTNIQIRNITVGYLESEDRNIEIISTAQAVDYSKALAVARQEIGENSIFKYDGKLRHTKGYLEPFNELELGNIIKVVNSSDIVIENSILEANGNICIGATNSKNISLEATTLKDGIYGLAIDSSDKIIVSNSFIFDNGEIFNQHQSQLFFSNNIIKISGYFVPEFVMIDGGSIEMLDETVIPPPKPTYLTADSFKISKQEITFEQFDSFCLAKGKETPDDSEWGRGNRPVINISYQDALDYCLWLGELTGKKIRLPKINEWEYAARGGVKGGDDNSYSGGNILETVAWCKYNTKGKTEPVGLKDPNELGLYDMSGNVYEFCLATNDSMIILKGGSWANSGVGCRISDEVVSKINYWDDNIGFRVIEEL
;
A
#
# COMPACT_ATOMS: atom_id res chain seq x y z
N MET A 1 47.92 -13.72 -71.63
CA MET A 1 48.25 -14.06 -70.24
C MET A 1 48.34 -12.77 -69.44
N SER A 2 47.38 -12.57 -68.51
CA SER A 2 47.43 -11.73 -67.30
C SER A 2 48.02 -10.31 -67.45
N LEU A 3 47.25 -9.23 -67.54
CA LEU A 3 46.40 -8.67 -66.48
C LEU A 3 47.15 -8.55 -65.13
N ARG A 4 47.74 -7.39 -64.84
CA ARG A 4 47.84 -6.72 -63.53
C ARG A 4 48.76 -5.50 -63.67
N ILE A 5 48.60 -4.53 -62.77
CA ILE A 5 49.22 -3.20 -62.77
C ILE A 5 48.42 -2.15 -63.58
N LYS A 6 47.11 -2.10 -63.33
CA LYS A 6 46.31 -0.88 -63.51
C LYS A 6 45.09 -0.84 -62.59
N ILE A 7 45.24 -1.26 -61.33
CA ILE A 7 44.22 -1.12 -60.29
C ILE A 7 44.92 -0.92 -58.94
N PHE A 8 45.37 0.30 -58.63
CA PHE A 8 45.75 0.65 -57.25
C PHE A 8 45.64 2.16 -56.94
N PHE A 9 44.88 2.92 -57.74
CA PHE A 9 44.65 4.36 -57.48
C PHE A 9 43.18 4.79 -57.49
N SER A 10 42.23 3.89 -57.76
CA SER A 10 40.78 4.19 -57.65
C SER A 10 40.14 3.70 -56.34
N SER A 11 40.75 2.76 -55.61
CA SER A 11 40.17 2.26 -54.34
C SER A 11 40.48 3.14 -53.14
N LEU A 12 41.61 3.86 -53.13
CA LEU A 12 41.96 4.73 -52.01
C LEU A 12 41.15 6.04 -52.00
N PHE A 13 40.75 6.55 -53.17
CA PHE A 13 39.90 7.73 -53.28
C PHE A 13 38.43 7.42 -52.95
N TYR A 14 37.93 6.22 -53.29
CA TYR A 14 36.61 5.76 -52.84
C TYR A 14 36.59 5.36 -51.37
N PHE A 15 37.70 4.88 -50.79
CA PHE A 15 37.78 4.63 -49.34
C PHE A 15 37.84 5.94 -48.55
N LEU A 16 38.57 6.95 -49.03
CA LEU A 16 38.59 8.30 -48.43
C LEU A 16 37.27 9.08 -48.60
N LEU A 17 36.55 8.91 -49.71
CA LEU A 17 35.21 9.50 -49.88
C LEU A 17 34.08 8.72 -49.17
N SER A 18 34.28 7.42 -48.87
CA SER A 18 33.35 6.65 -48.04
C SER A 18 33.57 6.84 -46.53
N ILE A 19 34.75 7.31 -46.11
CA ILE A 19 35.04 7.66 -44.71
C ILE A 19 34.70 9.13 -44.41
N SER A 20 34.67 10.01 -45.42
CA SER A 20 34.26 11.42 -45.22
C SER A 20 32.75 11.63 -45.10
N ASN A 21 31.91 10.62 -45.36
CA ASN A 21 30.45 10.70 -45.23
C ASN A 21 29.88 9.95 -44.02
N ALA A 22 30.72 9.38 -43.15
CA ALA A 22 30.29 8.74 -41.89
C ALA A 22 30.34 9.67 -40.66
N TYR A 23 30.78 10.93 -40.81
CA TYR A 23 30.76 11.95 -39.75
C TYR A 23 30.05 13.22 -40.19
N ALA A 24 28.94 13.09 -40.93
CA ALA A 24 27.95 14.15 -40.94
C ALA A 24 27.26 14.15 -39.56
N VAL A 25 27.95 14.72 -38.57
CA VAL A 25 27.38 14.98 -37.25
C VAL A 25 26.14 15.83 -37.50
N ASN A 26 24.96 15.27 -37.22
CA ASN A 26 23.67 15.92 -37.41
C ASN A 26 23.65 17.24 -36.64
N LYS A 27 23.93 18.36 -37.32
CA LYS A 27 23.88 19.68 -36.72
C LYS A 27 22.41 20.02 -36.50
N ILE A 28 22.00 20.16 -35.25
CA ILE A 28 20.63 20.55 -34.89
C ILE A 28 20.65 22.05 -34.58
N SER A 29 19.84 22.83 -35.29
CA SER A 29 19.57 24.21 -34.89
C SER A 29 18.57 24.19 -33.75
N VAL A 30 18.93 24.79 -32.62
CA VAL A 30 18.08 24.85 -31.43
C VAL A 30 17.55 26.27 -31.32
N PHE A 31 16.23 26.37 -31.46
CA PHE A 31 15.43 27.55 -31.13
C PHE A 31 14.53 27.16 -29.97
N GLY A 32 14.14 28.11 -29.14
CA GLY A 32 13.21 27.79 -28.07
C GLY A 32 12.80 28.95 -27.20
N THR A 33 11.96 28.64 -26.22
CA THR A 33 11.49 29.55 -25.17
C THR A 33 11.80 28.99 -23.80
N ILE A 34 12.04 29.91 -22.86
CA ILE A 34 12.17 29.61 -21.44
C ILE A 34 11.00 30.27 -20.71
N GLU A 35 10.25 29.48 -19.97
CA GLU A 35 9.07 29.94 -19.23
C GLU A 35 9.06 29.46 -17.77
N ASN A 36 8.29 30.13 -16.91
CA ASN A 36 7.99 29.66 -15.56
C ASN A 36 6.77 28.70 -15.54
N MET A 37 6.38 28.29 -14.34
CA MET A 37 5.23 27.39 -14.11
C MET A 37 3.92 27.92 -14.70
N ASP A 38 3.73 29.23 -14.68
CA ASP A 38 2.52 29.92 -15.16
C ASP A 38 2.56 30.22 -16.67
N GLY A 39 3.60 29.76 -17.39
CA GLY A 39 3.79 30.01 -18.82
C GLY A 39 4.31 31.41 -19.16
N GLN A 40 4.78 32.17 -18.16
CA GLN A 40 5.42 33.48 -18.38
C GLN A 40 6.86 33.29 -18.85
N LEU A 41 7.24 34.00 -19.90
CA LEU A 41 8.57 33.95 -20.49
C LEU A 41 9.64 34.57 -19.57
N LEU A 42 10.80 33.93 -19.47
CA LEU A 42 11.91 34.30 -18.58
C LEU A 42 13.08 34.86 -19.40
N SER A 43 13.16 36.20 -19.51
CA SER A 43 14.16 36.90 -20.36
C SER A 43 15.59 36.87 -19.85
N ASP A 44 15.81 36.59 -18.57
CA ASP A 44 17.13 36.72 -17.93
C ASP A 44 17.82 35.37 -17.68
N ALA A 45 17.28 34.29 -18.22
CA ALA A 45 17.87 32.96 -18.05
C ALA A 45 19.20 32.86 -18.80
N LEU A 46 20.24 32.40 -18.09
CA LEU A 46 21.54 32.13 -18.69
C LEU A 46 21.60 30.68 -19.15
N ILE A 47 21.91 30.50 -20.43
CA ILE A 47 22.07 29.22 -21.11
C ILE A 47 23.55 28.97 -21.34
N THR A 48 24.06 27.79 -21.01
CA THR A 48 25.46 27.40 -21.25
C THR A 48 25.55 26.03 -21.89
N LEU A 49 26.42 25.89 -22.90
CA LEU A 49 26.71 24.62 -23.57
C LEU A 49 27.93 23.96 -22.94
N LYS A 50 27.75 22.77 -22.36
CA LYS A 50 28.80 22.11 -21.56
C LYS A 50 30.06 21.76 -22.37
N ASN A 51 29.91 21.19 -23.57
CA ASN A 51 31.06 20.77 -24.39
C ASN A 51 31.69 21.92 -25.17
N GLN A 52 31.04 23.08 -25.24
CA GLN A 52 31.53 24.25 -25.96
C GLN A 52 31.99 25.39 -25.04
N ASN A 53 31.68 25.32 -23.73
CA ASN A 53 31.92 26.38 -22.73
C ASN A 53 31.45 27.77 -23.18
N LYS A 54 30.39 27.83 -24.00
CA LYS A 54 29.77 29.06 -24.49
C LYS A 54 28.49 29.32 -23.71
N SER A 55 28.31 30.57 -23.26
CA SER A 55 27.10 31.01 -22.60
C SER A 55 26.35 32.03 -23.47
N ALA A 56 25.02 31.99 -23.41
CA ALA A 56 24.11 32.93 -24.05
C ALA A 56 23.00 33.29 -23.04
N VAL A 57 22.48 34.52 -23.09
CA VAL A 57 21.30 34.92 -22.33
C VAL A 57 20.09 34.84 -23.24
N THR A 58 18.94 34.46 -22.72
CA THR A 58 17.67 34.60 -23.45
C THR A 58 17.44 36.04 -23.89
N ASN A 59 16.70 36.23 -24.98
CA ASN A 59 16.40 37.56 -25.52
C ASN A 59 15.24 38.24 -24.75
N ARG A 60 14.78 39.39 -25.27
CA ARG A 60 13.82 40.30 -24.64
C ARG A 60 12.45 39.67 -24.25
N PHE A 61 12.19 38.43 -24.66
CA PHE A 61 10.96 37.70 -24.38
C PHE A 61 11.22 36.23 -24.02
N GLY A 62 12.36 35.90 -23.41
CA GLY A 62 12.65 34.52 -22.98
C GLY A 62 12.90 33.54 -24.13
N GLU A 63 13.05 34.02 -25.36
CA GLU A 63 13.40 33.19 -26.52
C GLU A 63 14.91 33.09 -26.68
N PHE A 64 15.38 32.00 -27.30
CA PHE A 64 16.78 31.80 -27.60
C PHE A 64 16.98 31.12 -28.97
N ASP A 65 18.09 31.47 -29.62
CA ASP A 65 18.60 30.84 -30.84
C ASP A 65 20.09 30.54 -30.64
N LEU A 66 20.45 29.27 -30.72
CA LEU A 66 21.84 28.81 -30.54
C LEU A 66 22.52 28.45 -31.87
N GLY A 67 21.85 28.69 -33.01
CA GLY A 67 22.40 28.54 -34.36
C GLY A 67 22.60 27.10 -34.79
N LYS A 68 23.56 26.37 -34.18
CA LYS A 68 23.84 24.94 -34.42
C LYS A 68 24.51 24.30 -33.19
N ILE A 69 23.89 23.25 -32.65
CA ILE A 69 24.39 22.43 -31.53
C ILE A 69 24.40 20.96 -31.95
N PHE A 70 25.25 20.15 -31.31
CA PHE A 70 25.36 18.72 -31.56
C PHE A 70 24.50 17.91 -30.58
N PRO A 71 23.98 16.72 -30.98
CA PRO A 71 23.14 15.88 -30.12
C PRO A 71 23.84 15.44 -28.83
N ASP A 72 25.18 15.32 -28.87
CA ASP A 72 26.00 14.93 -27.72
C ASP A 72 26.33 16.09 -26.77
N ASP A 73 25.95 17.33 -27.13
CA ASP A 73 26.08 18.49 -26.26
C ASP A 73 24.94 18.52 -25.23
N THR A 74 25.16 19.19 -24.10
CA THR A 74 24.13 19.41 -23.08
C THR A 74 23.90 20.90 -22.90
N ILE A 75 22.64 21.32 -22.95
CA ILE A 75 22.21 22.66 -22.61
C ILE A 75 22.01 22.74 -21.10
N ILE A 76 22.68 23.68 -20.45
CA ILE A 76 22.52 23.97 -19.03
C ILE A 76 21.82 25.32 -18.91
N VAL A 77 20.66 25.34 -18.26
CA VAL A 77 19.92 26.57 -18.00
C VAL A 77 20.02 26.92 -16.53
N THR A 78 20.36 28.18 -16.25
CA THR A 78 20.49 28.73 -14.90
C THR A 78 19.80 30.08 -14.79
N LEU A 79 18.95 30.25 -13.77
CA LEU A 79 18.34 31.51 -13.41
C LEU A 79 18.27 31.60 -11.88
N LYS A 80 18.58 32.78 -11.31
CA LYS A 80 18.56 32.98 -9.86
C LYS A 80 17.16 32.73 -9.31
N GLY A 81 17.05 31.95 -8.23
CA GLY A 81 15.77 31.56 -7.64
C GLY A 81 15.10 30.35 -8.29
N PHE A 82 15.62 29.87 -9.42
CA PHE A 82 15.14 28.68 -10.12
C PHE A 82 16.15 27.54 -10.04
N GLN A 83 15.66 26.32 -10.17
CA GLN A 83 16.47 25.12 -10.28
C GLN A 83 17.34 25.23 -11.54
N LYS A 84 18.60 24.83 -11.39
CA LYS A 84 19.49 24.62 -12.54
C LYS A 84 19.01 23.38 -13.25
N ASN A 85 18.86 23.37 -14.56
CA ASN A 85 18.42 22.18 -15.31
C ASN A 85 19.35 21.87 -16.49
N LYS A 86 19.41 20.59 -16.85
CA LYS A 86 20.19 20.07 -17.98
C LYS A 86 19.26 19.44 -19.00
N PHE A 87 19.47 19.74 -20.28
CA PHE A 87 18.63 19.24 -21.36
C PHE A 87 19.47 18.72 -22.52
N ILE A 88 18.95 17.69 -23.19
CA ILE A 88 19.46 17.21 -24.47
C ILE A 88 18.90 18.13 -25.57
N PRO A 89 19.75 18.68 -26.45
CA PRO A 89 19.32 19.55 -27.55
C PRO A 89 18.27 18.91 -28.47
N SER A 90 17.21 19.65 -28.79
CA SER A 90 16.26 19.31 -29.84
C SER A 90 15.84 20.57 -30.62
N SER A 91 15.23 20.40 -31.80
CA SER A 91 14.69 21.54 -32.55
C SER A 91 13.40 22.05 -31.90
N ASN A 92 13.27 23.37 -31.71
CA ASN A 92 12.10 24.05 -31.13
C ASN A 92 11.77 23.59 -29.69
N MET A 93 12.69 23.84 -28.76
CA MET A 93 12.57 23.46 -27.36
C MET A 93 11.67 24.42 -26.58
N LYS A 94 10.84 23.87 -25.70
CA LYS A 94 10.18 24.61 -24.64
C LYS A 94 10.78 24.19 -23.30
N ILE A 95 11.41 25.12 -22.59
CA ILE A 95 12.07 24.85 -21.32
C ILE A 95 11.26 25.51 -20.20
N LYS A 96 10.68 24.70 -19.33
CA LYS A 96 10.02 25.19 -18.11
C LYS A 96 11.00 25.14 -16.94
N LEU A 97 11.17 26.28 -16.25
CA LEU A 97 12.01 26.38 -15.05
C LEU A 97 11.16 26.36 -13.79
N PHE A 98 11.62 25.60 -12.81
CA PHE A 98 10.96 25.41 -11.52
C PHE A 98 11.67 26.21 -10.44
N PRO A 99 10.96 26.83 -9.47
CA PRO A 99 11.60 27.51 -8.36
C PRO A 99 12.46 26.56 -7.50
N LYS A 100 13.50 27.12 -6.87
CA LYS A 100 14.23 26.42 -5.81
C LYS A 100 13.38 26.38 -4.55
N SER A 101 13.32 25.21 -3.91
CA SER A 101 12.76 25.07 -2.56
C SER A 101 13.89 24.89 -1.55
N PHE A 102 13.90 25.73 -0.52
CA PHE A 102 14.90 25.65 0.55
C PHE A 102 14.84 24.30 1.28
N ILE A 103 13.62 23.81 1.57
CA ILE A 103 13.42 22.52 2.24
C ILE A 103 13.89 21.36 1.38
N GLN A 104 13.59 21.38 0.08
CA GLN A 104 14.07 20.38 -0.86
C GLN A 104 15.60 20.35 -0.92
N GLU A 105 16.25 21.52 -1.02
CA GLU A 105 17.72 21.61 -1.01
C GLU A 105 18.31 21.12 0.33
N LEU A 106 17.66 21.42 1.45
CA LEU A 106 18.10 21.00 2.77
C LEU A 106 18.10 19.47 2.91
N ILE A 107 17.01 18.81 2.48
CA ILE A 107 16.89 17.35 2.56
C ILE A 107 17.81 16.65 1.54
N ASN A 108 17.81 17.13 0.28
CA ASN A 108 18.65 16.55 -0.77
C ASN A 108 20.14 16.59 -0.40
N ASN A 109 20.58 17.63 0.32
CA ASN A 109 21.98 17.78 0.75
C ASN A 109 22.31 17.22 2.14
N ALA A 110 21.35 16.61 2.84
CA ALA A 110 21.60 15.95 4.12
C ALA A 110 22.69 14.88 3.99
N ARG A 111 23.61 14.83 4.96
CA ARG A 111 24.70 13.85 5.05
C ARG A 111 24.32 12.70 5.97
N ASN A 112 25.12 11.64 5.94
CA ASN A 112 24.91 10.49 6.82
C ASN A 112 25.00 10.92 8.30
N GLY A 113 24.01 10.55 9.10
CA GLY A 113 23.89 10.95 10.50
C GLY A 113 23.18 12.28 10.75
N ASP A 114 22.79 13.01 9.70
CA ASP A 114 22.14 14.31 9.86
C ASP A 114 20.68 14.18 10.31
N THR A 115 20.26 15.13 11.15
CA THR A 115 18.85 15.41 11.44
C THR A 115 18.45 16.72 10.78
N VAL A 116 17.53 16.66 9.83
CA VAL A 116 16.95 17.79 9.12
C VAL A 116 15.65 18.20 9.80
N ILE A 117 15.59 19.43 10.32
CA ILE A 117 14.40 19.98 10.97
C ILE A 117 13.62 20.84 9.97
N ILE A 118 12.35 20.49 9.76
CA ILE A 118 11.42 21.28 8.94
C ILE A 118 10.71 22.28 9.86
N PRO A 119 10.76 23.59 9.55
CA PRO A 119 10.11 24.61 10.37
C PRO A 119 8.58 24.61 10.17
N PRO A 120 7.80 25.19 11.11
CA PRO A 120 6.35 25.27 11.00
C PRO A 120 5.87 25.91 9.68
N GLY A 121 4.69 25.48 9.20
CA GLY A 121 4.04 26.00 8.01
C GLY A 121 4.17 25.09 6.79
N ILE A 122 3.57 25.54 5.68
CA ILE A 122 3.51 24.79 4.42
C ILE A 122 4.71 25.12 3.55
N HIS A 123 5.47 24.07 3.18
CA HIS A 123 6.65 24.18 2.32
C HIS A 123 6.39 23.54 0.97
N TYR A 124 6.32 24.37 -0.06
CA TYR A 124 6.15 23.90 -1.43
C TYR A 124 7.47 23.38 -1.99
N ILE A 125 7.41 22.20 -2.60
CA ILE A 125 8.50 21.60 -3.36
C ILE A 125 8.05 21.33 -4.79
N TYR A 126 9.02 21.17 -5.69
CA TYR A 126 8.79 20.94 -7.11
C TYR A 126 9.58 19.70 -7.54
N PRO A 127 9.21 19.03 -8.65
CA PRO A 127 10.01 17.91 -9.15
C PRO A 127 11.46 18.33 -9.39
N ASP A 128 12.39 17.44 -9.08
CA ASP A 128 13.83 17.60 -9.22
C ASP A 128 14.30 17.08 -10.58
N PHE A 129 14.22 17.94 -11.57
CA PHE A 129 14.63 17.64 -12.94
C PHE A 129 16.15 17.44 -13.11
N ASN A 130 16.96 17.60 -12.06
CA ASN A 130 18.39 17.25 -12.12
C ASN A 130 18.68 15.77 -11.85
N VAL A 131 17.78 15.10 -11.13
CA VAL A 131 17.89 13.69 -10.80
C VAL A 131 16.96 12.90 -11.70
N ASP A 132 15.65 13.16 -11.59
CA ASP A 132 14.59 12.56 -12.36
C ASP A 132 13.31 13.42 -12.24
N SER A 133 12.66 13.71 -13.37
CA SER A 133 11.37 14.41 -13.40
C SER A 133 10.25 13.71 -12.62
N THR A 134 10.44 12.45 -12.22
CA THR A 134 9.48 11.67 -11.42
C THR A 134 9.64 11.83 -9.91
N THR A 135 10.56 12.68 -9.42
CA THR A 135 10.90 12.76 -7.99
C THR A 135 10.94 14.19 -7.47
N GLY A 136 10.36 14.47 -6.31
CA GLY A 136 10.48 15.74 -5.57
C GLY A 136 11.77 15.79 -4.75
N VAL A 137 11.87 15.00 -3.70
CA VAL A 137 13.03 14.91 -2.79
C VAL A 137 13.72 13.56 -2.96
N SER A 138 15.04 13.57 -3.07
CA SER A 138 15.87 12.37 -3.23
C SER A 138 16.72 12.11 -1.99
N ILE A 139 16.59 10.91 -1.43
CA ILE A 139 17.40 10.37 -0.33
C ILE A 139 18.08 9.11 -0.87
N ASN A 140 19.19 9.32 -1.57
CA ASN A 140 19.87 8.26 -2.30
C ASN A 140 21.23 7.97 -1.67
N TYR A 141 21.54 6.70 -1.43
CA TYR A 141 22.82 6.25 -0.86
C TYR A 141 23.15 6.87 0.50
N LYS A 142 22.13 7.06 1.35
CA LYS A 142 22.27 7.70 2.67
C LYS A 142 22.06 6.72 3.81
N ALA A 143 22.69 7.01 4.94
CA ALA A 143 22.57 6.24 6.16
C ALA A 143 22.29 7.13 7.37
N ASN A 144 21.37 6.71 8.26
CA ASN A 144 21.10 7.39 9.54
C ASN A 144 20.61 8.84 9.36
N VAL A 145 19.72 9.09 8.41
CA VAL A 145 19.17 10.44 8.18
C VAL A 145 17.78 10.54 8.81
N THR A 146 17.57 11.59 9.61
CA THR A 146 16.25 11.88 10.20
C THR A 146 15.70 13.16 9.59
N ILE A 147 14.45 13.14 9.13
CA ILE A 147 13.69 14.30 8.70
C ILE A 147 12.56 14.48 9.70
N MET A 148 12.55 15.62 10.41
CA MET A 148 11.65 15.86 11.52
C MET A 148 10.92 17.18 11.34
N GLY A 149 9.59 17.13 11.29
CA GLY A 149 8.78 18.33 11.34
C GLY A 149 8.72 18.95 12.74
N SER A 150 8.64 20.27 12.78
CA SER A 150 8.15 21.02 13.94
C SER A 150 6.61 21.04 13.93
N ASP A 151 5.99 21.61 14.96
CA ASP A 151 4.52 21.74 15.04
C ASP A 151 3.92 22.33 13.75
N ASN A 152 2.93 21.66 13.18
CA ASN A 152 2.23 22.04 11.94
C ASN A 152 3.17 22.26 10.73
N SER A 153 4.25 21.47 10.63
CA SER A 153 5.11 21.47 9.43
C SER A 153 4.49 20.61 8.34
N GLU A 154 4.44 21.15 7.11
CA GLU A 154 3.92 20.43 5.95
C GLU A 154 4.85 20.54 4.74
N ILE A 155 4.98 19.46 3.98
CA ILE A 155 5.61 19.46 2.65
C ILE A 155 4.55 19.16 1.59
N ARG A 156 4.43 20.07 0.62
CA ARG A 156 3.46 19.94 -0.48
C ARG A 156 4.18 19.91 -1.83
N LEU A 157 4.04 18.80 -2.57
CA LEU A 157 4.56 18.71 -3.93
C LEU A 157 3.57 19.35 -4.92
N MET A 158 4.09 20.25 -5.75
CA MET A 158 3.32 21.05 -6.71
C MET A 158 2.91 20.29 -7.99
N THR A 159 2.99 18.96 -7.99
CA THR A 159 2.51 18.08 -9.07
C THR A 159 2.08 16.74 -8.50
N ASN A 160 1.09 16.10 -9.12
CA ASN A 160 0.55 14.80 -8.70
C ASN A 160 1.15 13.59 -9.45
N SER A 161 2.11 13.80 -10.36
CA SER A 161 2.70 12.76 -11.22
C SER A 161 4.11 12.34 -10.82
N ALA A 162 4.56 12.71 -9.62
CA ALA A 162 5.90 12.42 -9.12
C ALA A 162 5.86 11.93 -7.66
N ASN A 163 6.91 11.22 -7.28
CA ASN A 163 7.16 10.80 -5.92
C ASN A 163 7.55 12.01 -5.06
N ILE A 164 7.00 12.17 -3.86
CA ILE A 164 7.40 13.27 -2.98
C ILE A 164 8.75 12.97 -2.35
N PHE A 165 8.88 11.82 -1.68
CA PHE A 165 10.14 11.25 -1.22
C PHE A 165 10.50 10.02 -2.05
N TYR A 166 11.70 10.04 -2.62
CA TYR A 166 12.30 8.86 -3.25
C TYR A 166 13.53 8.45 -2.44
N ILE A 167 13.46 7.26 -1.83
CA ILE A 167 14.50 6.68 -0.99
C ILE A 167 15.08 5.48 -1.73
N TYR A 168 16.37 5.57 -2.08
CA TYR A 168 17.06 4.57 -2.89
C TYR A 168 18.38 4.15 -2.27
N GLU A 169 18.64 2.84 -2.21
CA GLU A 169 19.89 2.26 -1.69
C GLU A 169 20.33 2.88 -0.36
N SER A 170 19.38 3.10 0.54
CA SER A 170 19.58 3.84 1.80
C SER A 170 19.19 2.99 3.02
N THR A 171 19.74 3.34 4.18
CA THR A 171 19.52 2.59 5.43
C THR A 171 19.27 3.50 6.63
N ASN A 172 18.42 3.08 7.56
CA ASN A 172 18.08 3.83 8.78
C ASN A 172 17.64 5.27 8.46
N ILE A 173 16.58 5.40 7.66
CA ILE A 173 15.99 6.70 7.32
C ILE A 173 14.72 6.88 8.14
N GLN A 174 14.61 8.02 8.82
CA GLN A 174 13.48 8.31 9.71
C GLN A 174 12.76 9.57 9.21
N ILE A 175 11.44 9.50 9.08
CA ILE A 175 10.57 10.64 8.74
C ILE A 175 9.55 10.78 9.87
N ARG A 176 9.54 11.93 10.53
CA ARG A 176 8.82 12.11 11.81
C ARG A 176 8.05 13.42 11.88
N ASN A 177 6.90 13.41 12.57
CA ASN A 177 6.18 14.61 13.02
C ASN A 177 5.86 15.59 11.88
N ILE A 178 5.51 15.09 10.70
CA ILE A 178 5.32 15.94 9.51
C ILE A 178 4.12 15.48 8.68
N THR A 179 3.39 16.46 8.12
CA THR A 179 2.37 16.22 7.10
C THR A 179 3.00 16.31 5.72
N VAL A 180 2.73 15.34 4.86
CA VAL A 180 3.27 15.29 3.50
C VAL A 180 2.14 14.98 2.54
N GLY A 181 2.03 15.74 1.45
CA GLY A 181 1.05 15.44 0.43
C GLY A 181 1.19 16.30 -0.82
N TYR A 182 0.19 16.23 -1.68
CA TYR A 182 0.12 17.02 -2.90
C TYR A 182 -0.63 18.34 -2.65
N LEU A 183 -0.35 19.40 -3.43
CA LEU A 183 -0.98 20.71 -3.22
C LEU A 183 -2.52 20.67 -3.42
N GLU A 184 -2.98 20.10 -4.53
CA GLU A 184 -4.40 19.96 -4.92
C GLU A 184 -4.41 19.01 -6.14
N SER A 185 -5.35 18.05 -6.20
CA SER A 185 -5.48 17.16 -7.37
C SER A 185 -6.47 17.75 -8.38
N GLU A 186 -6.22 17.55 -9.67
CA GLU A 186 -7.33 17.30 -10.59
C GLU A 186 -8.10 16.10 -10.04
N ASP A 187 -9.40 16.22 -9.74
CA ASP A 187 -10.24 15.11 -9.28
C ASP A 187 -10.04 13.91 -10.22
N ARG A 188 -9.28 12.91 -9.78
CA ARG A 188 -9.18 11.64 -10.48
C ARG A 188 -10.33 10.78 -9.99
N ASN A 189 -11.43 10.79 -10.73
CA ASN A 189 -12.52 9.84 -10.55
C ASN A 189 -11.97 8.43 -10.76
N ILE A 190 -11.63 7.76 -9.67
CA ILE A 190 -11.18 6.37 -9.67
C ILE A 190 -12.32 5.55 -9.12
N GLU A 191 -12.90 4.72 -9.99
CA GLU A 191 -14.00 3.83 -9.61
C GLU A 191 -13.48 2.39 -9.46
N ILE A 192 -13.91 1.75 -8.38
CA ILE A 192 -13.60 0.35 -8.11
C ILE A 192 -14.69 -0.48 -8.76
N ILE A 193 -14.33 -1.31 -9.73
CA ILE A 193 -15.29 -2.19 -10.41
C ILE A 193 -15.16 -3.57 -9.82
N SER A 194 -16.19 -3.95 -9.07
CA SER A 194 -16.28 -5.26 -8.45
C SER A 194 -16.44 -6.37 -9.50
N THR A 195 -16.01 -7.58 -9.15
CA THR A 195 -16.25 -8.79 -9.95
C THR A 195 -17.74 -9.13 -10.06
N ALA A 196 -18.57 -8.66 -9.12
CA ALA A 196 -20.03 -8.76 -9.19
C ALA A 196 -20.63 -7.87 -10.29
N GLN A 197 -20.07 -6.67 -10.53
CA GLN A 197 -20.45 -5.79 -11.63
C GLN A 197 -19.92 -6.30 -12.98
N ALA A 198 -18.83 -7.07 -12.99
CA ALA A 198 -18.20 -7.56 -14.21
C ALA A 198 -17.56 -8.94 -14.08
N VAL A 199 -18.15 -9.91 -14.80
CA VAL A 199 -17.73 -11.33 -14.83
C VAL A 199 -16.33 -11.53 -15.44
N ASP A 200 -15.88 -10.61 -16.28
CA ASP A 200 -14.57 -10.66 -16.94
C ASP A 200 -14.03 -9.24 -17.17
N TYR A 201 -12.74 -9.14 -17.50
CA TYR A 201 -12.07 -7.86 -17.73
C TYR A 201 -12.72 -7.03 -18.85
N SER A 202 -13.25 -7.68 -19.89
CA SER A 202 -13.86 -6.95 -21.02
C SER A 202 -15.14 -6.26 -20.59
N LYS A 203 -15.94 -6.92 -19.76
CA LYS A 203 -17.13 -6.33 -19.13
C LYS A 203 -16.75 -5.25 -18.12
N ALA A 204 -15.71 -5.48 -17.32
CA ALA A 204 -15.25 -4.48 -16.35
C ALA A 204 -14.79 -3.20 -17.06
N LEU A 205 -14.05 -3.33 -18.15
CA LEU A 205 -13.65 -2.21 -18.99
C LEU A 205 -14.85 -1.49 -19.63
N ALA A 206 -15.89 -2.24 -20.03
CA ALA A 206 -17.11 -1.65 -20.59
C ALA A 206 -17.88 -0.85 -19.54
N VAL A 207 -18.04 -1.39 -18.33
CA VAL A 207 -18.64 -0.70 -17.17
C VAL A 207 -17.82 0.54 -16.83
N ALA A 208 -16.49 0.42 -16.74
CA ALA A 208 -15.59 1.55 -16.48
C ALA A 208 -15.78 2.70 -17.47
N ARG A 209 -15.80 2.38 -18.77
CA ARG A 209 -15.99 3.39 -19.81
C ARG A 209 -17.36 4.06 -19.73
N GLN A 210 -18.38 3.32 -19.29
CA GLN A 210 -19.72 3.84 -19.13
C GLN A 210 -19.83 4.78 -17.91
N GLU A 211 -19.22 4.40 -16.79
CA GLU A 211 -19.38 5.11 -15.51
C GLU A 211 -18.39 6.27 -15.35
N ILE A 212 -17.09 6.05 -15.63
CA ILE A 212 -16.03 7.07 -15.49
C ILE A 212 -15.47 7.61 -16.80
N GLY A 213 -15.91 7.12 -17.96
CA GLY A 213 -15.49 7.62 -19.27
C GLY A 213 -14.16 7.07 -19.80
N GLU A 214 -13.80 7.55 -20.99
CA GLU A 214 -12.52 7.22 -21.65
C GLU A 214 -11.36 8.02 -21.06
N ASN A 215 -10.18 7.40 -21.00
CA ASN A 215 -8.95 7.94 -20.38
C ASN A 215 -8.93 8.02 -18.86
N SER A 216 -9.74 7.21 -18.21
CA SER A 216 -9.85 7.12 -16.75
C SER A 216 -9.15 5.87 -16.23
N ILE A 217 -8.92 5.84 -14.91
CA ILE A 217 -8.30 4.72 -14.21
C ILE A 217 -9.39 4.02 -13.40
N PHE A 218 -9.49 2.71 -13.55
CA PHE A 218 -10.38 1.88 -12.74
C PHE A 218 -9.60 0.71 -12.15
N LYS A 219 -10.18 0.12 -11.11
CA LYS A 219 -9.61 -1.05 -10.45
C LYS A 219 -10.39 -2.30 -10.83
N TYR A 220 -9.69 -3.35 -11.24
CA TYR A 220 -10.27 -4.68 -11.51
C TYR A 220 -9.29 -5.77 -11.08
N ASP A 221 -9.77 -6.71 -10.26
CA ASP A 221 -8.98 -7.84 -9.73
C ASP A 221 -7.72 -7.37 -8.99
N GLY A 222 -7.88 -6.36 -8.12
CA GLY A 222 -6.79 -5.77 -7.34
C GLY A 222 -5.70 -5.05 -8.16
N LYS A 223 -5.89 -4.88 -9.48
CA LYS A 223 -4.95 -4.21 -10.37
C LYS A 223 -5.55 -2.92 -10.93
N LEU A 224 -4.70 -1.91 -11.12
CA LEU A 224 -5.09 -0.68 -11.79
C LEU A 224 -5.09 -0.87 -13.30
N ARG A 225 -6.13 -0.35 -13.94
CA ARG A 225 -6.41 -0.52 -15.36
C ARG A 225 -6.82 0.83 -15.95
N HIS A 226 -6.55 1.04 -17.23
CA HIS A 226 -6.86 2.28 -17.93
C HIS A 226 -7.97 2.06 -18.95
N THR A 227 -8.90 3.00 -19.10
CA THR A 227 -10.05 2.84 -20.00
C THR A 227 -9.73 3.06 -21.50
N LYS A 228 -8.45 3.16 -21.91
CA LYS A 228 -8.05 3.62 -23.25
C LYS A 228 -7.87 2.51 -24.29
N GLY A 229 -7.74 1.23 -23.93
CA GLY A 229 -7.90 0.13 -24.90
C GLY A 229 -7.26 -1.22 -24.53
N TYR A 230 -7.65 -2.27 -25.26
CA TYR A 230 -7.18 -3.67 -25.11
C TYR A 230 -5.85 -3.97 -25.84
N LEU A 231 -5.40 -3.09 -26.76
CA LEU A 231 -4.31 -3.36 -27.71
C LEU A 231 -3.11 -2.39 -27.64
N GLU A 232 -3.12 -1.39 -26.75
CA GLU A 232 -1.94 -0.55 -26.55
C GLU A 232 -1.02 -1.19 -25.50
N PRO A 233 0.32 -1.17 -25.71
CA PRO A 233 1.26 -1.78 -24.79
C PRO A 233 1.05 -1.17 -23.41
N PHE A 234 1.11 -2.04 -22.39
CA PHE A 234 1.10 -1.72 -20.97
C PHE A 234 2.10 -0.60 -20.64
N ASN A 235 1.74 0.65 -20.87
CA ASN A 235 2.34 1.73 -20.09
C ASN A 235 1.65 1.58 -18.73
N GLU A 236 2.31 0.84 -17.85
CA GLU A 236 1.98 0.87 -16.42
C GLU A 236 1.80 2.32 -16.02
N LEU A 237 0.66 2.60 -15.41
CA LEU A 237 0.41 3.91 -14.86
C LEU A 237 1.37 4.07 -13.68
N GLU A 238 2.49 4.76 -13.88
CA GLU A 238 3.40 5.12 -12.80
C GLU A 238 2.73 6.22 -11.95
N LEU A 239 1.98 5.79 -10.95
CA LEU A 239 1.44 6.69 -9.93
C LEU A 239 2.58 7.29 -9.12
N GLY A 240 2.40 8.56 -8.74
CA GLY A 240 3.24 9.16 -7.72
C GLY A 240 3.10 8.39 -6.40
N ASN A 241 4.14 8.42 -5.60
CA ASN A 241 4.13 7.93 -4.22
C ASN A 241 4.44 9.10 -3.29
N ILE A 242 3.78 9.22 -2.15
CA ILE A 242 4.27 10.15 -1.13
C ILE A 242 5.67 9.72 -0.70
N ILE A 243 5.85 8.42 -0.44
CA ILE A 243 7.15 7.84 -0.14
C ILE A 243 7.36 6.61 -1.02
N LYS A 244 8.34 6.67 -1.93
CA LYS A 244 8.83 5.51 -2.69
C LYS A 244 10.14 5.03 -2.09
N VAL A 245 10.18 3.77 -1.68
CA VAL A 245 11.34 3.09 -1.10
C VAL A 245 11.81 1.99 -2.05
N VAL A 246 13.07 2.00 -2.42
CA VAL A 246 13.65 1.04 -3.36
C VAL A 246 15.02 0.59 -2.86
N ASN A 247 15.27 -0.72 -2.85
CA ASN A 247 16.53 -1.33 -2.42
C ASN A 247 17.05 -0.80 -1.07
N SER A 248 16.15 -0.46 -0.14
CA SER A 248 16.50 0.24 1.10
C SER A 248 16.10 -0.57 2.32
N SER A 249 16.68 -0.23 3.48
CA SER A 249 16.46 -0.95 4.72
C SER A 249 16.20 -0.02 5.91
N ASP A 250 15.46 -0.51 6.91
CA ASP A 250 15.26 0.17 8.18
C ASP A 250 14.68 1.59 8.01
N ILE A 251 13.53 1.66 7.33
CA ILE A 251 12.84 2.93 7.07
C ILE A 251 11.74 3.11 8.10
N VAL A 252 11.72 4.23 8.81
CA VAL A 252 10.73 4.51 9.86
C VAL A 252 9.96 5.77 9.53
N ILE A 253 8.63 5.67 9.51
CA ILE A 253 7.70 6.79 9.44
C ILE A 253 6.93 6.83 10.76
N GLU A 254 6.97 7.97 11.45
CA GLU A 254 6.43 8.08 12.80
C GLU A 254 5.64 9.38 13.00
N ASN A 255 4.47 9.32 13.63
CA ASN A 255 3.66 10.49 13.99
C ASN A 255 3.41 11.44 12.79
N SER A 256 3.20 10.87 11.62
CA SER A 256 3.11 11.61 10.35
C SER A 256 1.77 11.43 9.67
N ILE A 257 1.40 12.39 8.82
CA ILE A 257 0.18 12.33 8.01
C ILE A 257 0.60 12.35 6.54
N LEU A 258 0.22 11.33 5.78
CA LEU A 258 0.52 11.18 4.36
C LEU A 258 -0.78 11.33 3.55
N GLU A 259 -0.93 12.40 2.77
CA GLU A 259 -2.16 12.74 2.02
C GLU A 259 -1.94 12.57 0.51
N ALA A 260 -2.41 11.44 -0.04
CA ALA A 260 -1.99 10.96 -1.35
C ALA A 260 -2.86 11.48 -2.49
N ASN A 261 -4.10 11.90 -2.24
CA ASN A 261 -4.98 12.51 -3.25
C ASN A 261 -5.07 11.69 -4.56
N GLY A 262 -5.38 10.40 -4.43
CA GLY A 262 -5.48 9.44 -5.54
C GLY A 262 -4.13 8.90 -6.04
N ASN A 263 -3.04 9.09 -5.29
CA ASN A 263 -1.75 8.44 -5.53
C ASN A 263 -1.50 7.31 -4.52
N ILE A 264 -0.28 6.78 -4.47
CA ILE A 264 0.13 5.78 -3.48
C ILE A 264 0.69 6.51 -2.25
N CYS A 265 0.29 6.13 -1.04
CA CYS A 265 0.92 6.71 0.15
C CYS A 265 2.37 6.21 0.28
N ILE A 266 2.57 4.89 0.38
CA ILE A 266 3.91 4.30 0.45
C ILE A 266 4.06 3.17 -0.56
N GLY A 267 5.04 3.31 -1.44
CA GLY A 267 5.46 2.25 -2.35
C GLY A 267 6.80 1.68 -1.91
N ALA A 268 6.94 0.36 -1.80
CA ALA A 268 8.21 -0.29 -1.45
C ALA A 268 8.55 -1.39 -2.45
N THR A 269 9.80 -1.44 -2.89
CA THR A 269 10.30 -2.46 -3.81
C THR A 269 11.66 -2.97 -3.34
N ASN A 270 11.82 -4.30 -3.24
CA ASN A 270 13.09 -4.95 -2.85
C ASN A 270 13.72 -4.34 -1.58
N SER A 271 12.89 -4.04 -0.57
CA SER A 271 13.29 -3.30 0.63
C SER A 271 13.01 -4.08 1.90
N LYS A 272 13.62 -3.69 3.02
CA LYS A 272 13.59 -4.44 4.29
C LYS A 272 13.23 -3.54 5.47
N ASN A 273 12.52 -4.08 6.46
CA ASN A 273 12.23 -3.40 7.73
C ASN A 273 11.66 -1.98 7.55
N ILE A 274 10.50 -1.87 6.91
CA ILE A 274 9.78 -0.59 6.83
C ILE A 274 8.78 -0.55 7.98
N SER A 275 8.82 0.50 8.79
CA SER A 275 7.98 0.66 9.97
C SER A 275 7.15 1.93 9.88
N LEU A 276 5.85 1.79 10.13
CA LEU A 276 4.92 2.90 10.34
C LEU A 276 4.45 2.83 11.80
N GLU A 277 4.57 3.95 12.50
CA GLU A 277 4.10 4.08 13.87
C GLU A 277 3.30 5.37 14.01
N ALA A 278 2.09 5.29 14.58
CA ALA A 278 1.21 6.46 14.78
C ALA A 278 1.03 7.32 13.52
N THR A 279 1.00 6.67 12.35
CA THR A 279 1.01 7.34 11.04
C THR A 279 -0.38 7.26 10.42
N THR A 280 -0.83 8.35 9.82
CA THR A 280 -2.11 8.41 9.11
C THR A 280 -1.85 8.44 7.60
N LEU A 281 -2.40 7.49 6.86
CA LEU A 281 -2.40 7.43 5.40
C LEU A 281 -3.78 7.87 4.92
N LYS A 282 -3.89 8.89 4.06
CA LYS A 282 -5.17 9.42 3.57
C LYS A 282 -5.26 9.44 2.05
N ASP A 283 -6.46 9.18 1.56
CA ASP A 283 -6.88 9.41 0.18
C ASP A 283 -5.97 8.74 -0.87
N GLY A 284 -5.39 7.59 -0.52
CA GLY A 284 -4.49 6.85 -1.40
C GLY A 284 -5.22 5.73 -2.12
N ILE A 285 -4.96 5.53 -3.42
CA ILE A 285 -5.42 4.33 -4.15
C ILE A 285 -4.88 3.06 -3.48
N TYR A 286 -3.65 3.16 -2.98
CA TYR A 286 -3.06 2.19 -2.08
C TYR A 286 -2.46 2.95 -0.90
N GLY A 287 -2.76 2.48 0.31
CA GLY A 287 -2.03 2.93 1.50
C GLY A 287 -0.60 2.41 1.41
N LEU A 288 -0.45 1.12 1.09
CA LEU A 288 0.82 0.45 0.92
C LEU A 288 0.83 -0.32 -0.41
N ALA A 289 1.83 -0.10 -1.25
CA ALA A 289 2.11 -0.89 -2.44
C ALA A 289 3.50 -1.51 -2.34
N ILE A 290 3.56 -2.77 -1.91
CA ILE A 290 4.75 -3.49 -1.53
C ILE A 290 5.03 -4.58 -2.55
N ASP A 291 6.27 -4.65 -3.03
CA ASP A 291 6.75 -5.69 -3.93
C ASP A 291 8.09 -6.24 -3.45
N SER A 292 8.17 -7.56 -3.34
CA SER A 292 9.41 -8.31 -3.11
C SER A 292 10.22 -7.77 -1.92
N SER A 293 9.54 -7.39 -0.83
CA SER A 293 10.15 -6.75 0.34
C SER A 293 9.99 -7.63 1.59
N ASP A 294 10.93 -7.60 2.53
CA ASP A 294 10.97 -8.64 3.57
C ASP A 294 9.93 -8.42 4.69
N LYS A 295 9.99 -7.26 5.36
CA LYS A 295 9.25 -6.99 6.60
C LYS A 295 8.69 -5.57 6.61
N ILE A 296 7.37 -5.46 6.69
CA ILE A 296 6.65 -4.21 6.90
C ILE A 296 5.92 -4.30 8.24
N ILE A 297 6.12 -3.32 9.11
CA ILE A 297 5.47 -3.22 10.41
C ILE A 297 4.60 -1.96 10.38
N VAL A 298 3.34 -2.10 10.73
CA VAL A 298 2.41 -0.98 10.84
C VAL A 298 1.78 -1.04 12.22
N SER A 299 1.92 0.03 13.00
CA SER A 299 1.50 0.05 14.39
C SER A 299 0.80 1.36 14.74
N ASN A 300 -0.30 1.28 15.49
CA ASN A 300 -1.07 2.44 15.95
C ASN A 300 -1.44 3.42 14.81
N SER A 301 -1.55 2.91 13.59
CA SER A 301 -1.65 3.73 12.38
C SER A 301 -3.07 3.68 11.81
N PHE A 302 -3.44 4.74 11.11
CA PHE A 302 -4.75 4.89 10.48
C PHE A 302 -4.58 4.86 8.97
N ILE A 303 -5.30 4.00 8.28
CA ILE A 303 -5.27 3.91 6.82
C ILE A 303 -6.68 4.26 6.32
N PHE A 304 -6.84 5.49 5.84
CA PHE A 304 -8.09 6.07 5.33
C PHE A 304 -8.27 5.85 3.82
N ASP A 305 -9.55 5.83 3.42
CA ASP A 305 -10.14 6.01 2.09
C ASP A 305 -9.31 5.54 0.88
N ASN A 306 -9.78 4.39 0.35
CA ASN A 306 -9.20 3.58 -0.73
C ASN A 306 -7.87 2.89 -0.42
N GLY A 307 -7.29 3.09 0.78
CA GLY A 307 -5.98 2.62 1.18
C GLY A 307 -5.83 1.10 1.35
N GLU A 308 -6.09 0.34 0.29
CA GLU A 308 -5.76 -1.08 0.22
C GLU A 308 -4.24 -1.29 0.32
N ILE A 309 -3.89 -2.50 0.74
CA ILE A 309 -2.51 -2.96 0.85
C ILE A 309 -2.28 -3.91 -0.32
N PHE A 310 -1.61 -3.39 -1.35
CA PHE A 310 -1.14 -4.20 -2.46
C PHE A 310 0.18 -4.86 -2.05
N ASN A 311 0.18 -6.17 -1.82
CA ASN A 311 1.38 -6.92 -1.44
C ASN A 311 1.68 -7.98 -2.51
N GLN A 312 2.61 -7.65 -3.38
CA GLN A 312 3.09 -8.51 -4.44
C GLN A 312 4.32 -9.29 -3.93
N HIS A 313 4.31 -10.62 -4.14
CA HIS A 313 5.40 -11.53 -3.78
C HIS A 313 5.79 -11.52 -2.29
N GLN A 314 5.04 -12.30 -1.49
CA GLN A 314 5.38 -12.80 -0.13
C GLN A 314 6.09 -11.84 0.85
N SER A 315 5.73 -10.55 0.87
CA SER A 315 6.23 -9.65 1.91
C SER A 315 5.55 -9.95 3.25
N GLN A 316 6.30 -10.00 4.36
CA GLN A 316 5.72 -10.18 5.69
C GLN A 316 5.15 -8.85 6.19
N LEU A 317 3.84 -8.81 6.38
CA LEU A 317 3.14 -7.65 6.91
C LEU A 317 2.74 -7.93 8.36
N PHE A 318 3.17 -7.07 9.27
CA PHE A 318 2.82 -7.12 10.68
C PHE A 318 2.00 -5.88 11.01
N PHE A 319 0.75 -6.09 11.40
CA PHE A 319 -0.11 -5.02 11.87
C PHE A 319 -0.34 -5.16 13.37
N SER A 320 -0.42 -4.06 14.09
CA SER A 320 -0.75 -4.04 15.51
C SER A 320 -1.54 -2.78 15.86
N ASN A 321 -2.74 -2.94 16.40
CA ASN A 321 -3.60 -1.84 16.83
C ASN A 321 -3.87 -0.80 15.71
N ASN A 322 -4.08 -1.27 14.48
CA ASN A 322 -4.35 -0.39 13.35
C ASN A 322 -5.83 -0.27 13.07
N ILE A 323 -6.22 0.89 12.55
CA ILE A 323 -7.56 1.14 12.06
C ILE A 323 -7.52 1.12 10.53
N ILE A 324 -8.19 0.13 9.93
CA ILE A 324 -8.28 -0.04 8.48
C ILE A 324 -9.67 0.40 8.02
N LYS A 325 -9.72 1.36 7.10
CA LYS A 325 -10.95 1.74 6.42
C LYS A 325 -10.87 1.50 4.91
N ILE A 326 -11.91 0.89 4.34
CA ILE A 326 -12.09 0.75 2.89
C ILE A 326 -13.37 1.49 2.52
N SER A 327 -13.26 2.47 1.61
CA SER A 327 -14.36 3.36 1.22
C SER A 327 -15.10 3.99 2.41
N GLY A 328 -14.35 4.47 3.42
CA GLY A 328 -14.91 5.05 4.65
C GLY A 328 -15.35 4.07 5.73
N TYR A 329 -15.40 2.76 5.44
CA TYR A 329 -15.92 1.72 6.32
C TYR A 329 -14.82 0.95 7.04
N PHE A 330 -14.97 0.73 8.35
CA PHE A 330 -14.03 -0.07 9.12
C PHE A 330 -14.08 -1.55 8.71
N VAL A 331 -12.91 -2.15 8.47
CA VAL A 331 -12.77 -3.56 8.06
C VAL A 331 -11.81 -4.31 8.98
N PRO A 332 -11.95 -5.64 9.13
CA PRO A 332 -11.06 -6.43 9.97
C PRO A 332 -9.66 -6.56 9.37
N GLU A 333 -8.67 -6.66 10.26
CA GLU A 333 -7.31 -7.11 9.93
C GLU A 333 -7.33 -8.64 9.74
N PHE A 334 -6.68 -9.14 8.69
CA PHE A 334 -6.58 -10.58 8.39
C PHE A 334 -5.16 -11.11 8.63
N VAL A 335 -5.07 -12.34 9.15
CA VAL A 335 -3.83 -13.09 9.35
C VAL A 335 -3.78 -14.25 8.35
N MET A 336 -2.65 -14.41 7.67
CA MET A 336 -2.37 -15.57 6.80
C MET A 336 -2.16 -16.83 7.64
N ILE A 337 -2.88 -17.90 7.28
CA ILE A 337 -2.78 -19.22 7.90
C ILE A 337 -2.22 -20.19 6.85
N ASP A 338 -1.04 -20.72 7.12
CA ASP A 338 -0.42 -21.72 6.24
C ASP A 338 -1.13 -23.07 6.40
N GLY A 339 -1.56 -23.63 5.27
CA GLY A 339 -2.19 -24.94 5.19
C GLY A 339 -1.25 -26.05 5.62
N GLY A 340 -1.82 -27.10 6.20
CA GLY A 340 -1.05 -28.17 6.82
C GLY A 340 -1.92 -29.14 7.62
N SER A 341 -1.26 -29.90 8.49
CA SER A 341 -1.88 -30.91 9.32
C SER A 341 -1.34 -30.85 10.75
N ILE A 342 -2.24 -30.86 11.73
CA ILE A 342 -1.91 -31.03 13.15
C ILE A 342 -2.25 -32.47 13.54
N GLU A 343 -1.30 -33.16 14.18
CA GLU A 343 -1.54 -34.47 14.76
C GLU A 343 -2.34 -34.33 16.06
N MET A 344 -3.44 -35.06 16.15
CA MET A 344 -4.38 -35.06 17.26
C MET A 344 -4.24 -36.38 18.02
N LEU A 345 -4.00 -36.29 19.34
CA LEU A 345 -3.74 -37.44 20.20
C LEU A 345 -4.83 -37.59 21.26
N ASP A 346 -5.55 -38.70 21.24
CA ASP A 346 -6.44 -39.08 22.34
C ASP A 346 -5.68 -39.95 23.35
N GLU A 347 -5.02 -39.31 24.31
CA GLU A 347 -4.28 -39.99 25.38
C GLU A 347 -5.19 -40.66 26.43
N THR A 348 -6.51 -40.47 26.35
CA THR A 348 -7.45 -41.03 27.34
C THR A 348 -7.78 -42.50 27.07
N VAL A 349 -7.45 -43.01 25.88
CA VAL A 349 -7.70 -44.38 25.44
C VAL A 349 -6.39 -45.19 25.48
N ILE A 350 -6.40 -46.36 26.15
CA ILE A 350 -5.24 -47.25 26.28
C ILE A 350 -5.53 -48.62 25.64
N PRO A 351 -4.74 -49.08 24.64
CA PRO A 351 -3.61 -48.38 24.04
C PRO A 351 -4.05 -47.17 23.19
N PRO A 352 -3.18 -46.17 22.98
CA PRO A 352 -3.52 -44.98 22.20
C PRO A 352 -4.06 -45.38 20.82
N PRO A 353 -5.16 -44.78 20.37
CA PRO A 353 -5.66 -45.00 19.02
C PRO A 353 -4.65 -44.49 17.99
N LYS A 354 -4.84 -44.87 16.73
CA LYS A 354 -4.05 -44.26 15.65
C LYS A 354 -4.26 -42.74 15.67
N PRO A 355 -3.21 -41.93 15.49
CA PRO A 355 -3.35 -40.48 15.45
C PRO A 355 -4.35 -40.05 14.39
N THR A 356 -5.21 -39.10 14.73
CA THR A 356 -6.05 -38.40 13.76
C THR A 356 -5.36 -37.10 13.36
N TYR A 357 -5.69 -36.58 12.18
CA TYR A 357 -5.07 -35.35 11.68
C TYR A 357 -6.13 -34.30 11.41
N LEU A 358 -5.97 -33.14 12.03
CA LEU A 358 -6.75 -31.95 11.71
C LEU A 358 -6.05 -31.21 10.58
N THR A 359 -6.69 -31.12 9.41
CA THR A 359 -6.11 -30.54 8.21
C THR A 359 -6.90 -29.32 7.73
N ALA A 360 -6.19 -28.33 7.23
CA ALA A 360 -6.76 -27.20 6.52
C ALA A 360 -5.86 -26.77 5.35
N ASP A 361 -6.47 -26.26 4.28
CA ASP A 361 -5.75 -25.54 3.22
C ASP A 361 -5.26 -24.18 3.73
N SER A 362 -4.47 -23.46 2.93
CA SER A 362 -4.09 -22.09 3.30
C SER A 362 -5.29 -21.13 3.13
N PHE A 363 -5.48 -20.24 4.09
CA PHE A 363 -6.52 -19.20 4.06
C PHE A 363 -6.08 -17.99 4.88
N LYS A 364 -6.89 -16.93 4.87
CA LYS A 364 -6.75 -15.80 5.79
C LYS A 364 -7.93 -15.77 6.74
N ILE A 365 -7.72 -15.41 8.00
CA ILE A 365 -8.80 -15.26 8.99
C ILE A 365 -8.67 -13.94 9.72
N SER A 366 -9.80 -13.32 10.09
CA SER A 366 -9.77 -12.09 10.86
C SER A 366 -9.06 -12.34 12.19
N LYS A 367 -8.14 -11.43 12.52
CA LYS A 367 -7.23 -11.53 13.67
C LYS A 367 -7.96 -11.60 15.00
N GLN A 368 -9.10 -10.94 15.05
CA GLN A 368 -10.01 -10.80 16.18
C GLN A 368 -11.42 -11.14 15.71
N GLU A 369 -12.32 -11.27 16.68
CA GLU A 369 -13.76 -11.27 16.45
C GLU A 369 -14.18 -9.95 15.74
N ILE A 370 -15.23 -10.00 14.93
CA ILE A 370 -15.77 -8.80 14.29
C ILE A 370 -16.29 -7.85 15.37
N THR A 371 -15.85 -6.60 15.34
CA THR A 371 -16.21 -5.60 16.35
C THR A 371 -17.50 -4.87 16.01
N PHE A 372 -18.10 -4.21 17.00
CA PHE A 372 -19.22 -3.29 16.76
C PHE A 372 -18.86 -2.19 15.76
N GLU A 373 -17.66 -1.61 15.80
CA GLU A 373 -17.26 -0.56 14.86
C GLU A 373 -17.21 -1.06 13.40
N GLN A 374 -16.73 -2.29 13.19
CA GLN A 374 -16.72 -2.96 11.89
C GLN A 374 -18.13 -3.31 11.43
N PHE A 375 -18.98 -3.82 12.32
CA PHE A 375 -20.36 -4.18 11.99
C PHE A 375 -21.25 -2.95 11.76
N ASP A 376 -21.04 -1.87 12.50
CA ASP A 376 -21.74 -0.59 12.31
C ASP A 376 -21.43 0.01 10.94
N SER A 377 -20.22 -0.23 10.42
CA SER A 377 -19.85 0.15 9.05
C SER A 377 -20.69 -0.58 8.01
N PHE A 378 -20.93 -1.88 8.20
CA PHE A 378 -21.85 -2.66 7.38
C PHE A 378 -23.29 -2.14 7.48
N CYS A 379 -23.79 -1.89 8.70
CA CYS A 379 -25.13 -1.33 8.90
C CYS A 379 -25.29 0.01 8.20
N LEU A 380 -24.32 0.91 8.33
CA LEU A 380 -24.30 2.21 7.66
C LEU A 380 -24.30 2.05 6.14
N ALA A 381 -23.47 1.16 5.59
CA ALA A 381 -23.36 0.93 4.15
C ALA A 381 -24.65 0.37 3.53
N LYS A 382 -25.36 -0.50 4.25
CA LYS A 382 -26.59 -1.15 3.78
C LYS A 382 -27.87 -0.46 4.26
N GLY A 383 -27.76 0.63 5.04
CA GLY A 383 -28.91 1.30 5.65
C GLY A 383 -29.70 0.40 6.62
N LYS A 384 -29.03 -0.54 7.31
CA LYS A 384 -29.63 -1.43 8.33
C LYS A 384 -29.55 -0.76 9.70
N GLU A 385 -30.49 -1.11 10.58
CA GLU A 385 -30.39 -0.78 12.00
C GLU A 385 -29.19 -1.49 12.62
N THR A 386 -28.52 -0.82 13.56
CA THR A 386 -27.40 -1.40 14.30
C THR A 386 -27.92 -2.35 15.39
N PRO A 387 -27.25 -3.49 15.64
CA PRO A 387 -27.65 -4.41 16.69
C PRO A 387 -27.50 -3.78 18.08
N ASP A 388 -28.32 -4.23 19.03
CA ASP A 388 -28.28 -3.81 20.43
C ASP A 388 -26.93 -4.19 21.08
N ASP A 389 -26.32 -3.25 21.81
CA ASP A 389 -25.09 -3.50 22.56
C ASP A 389 -25.33 -3.91 24.01
N SER A 390 -26.59 -4.14 24.39
CA SER A 390 -27.01 -4.51 25.74
C SER A 390 -26.57 -3.49 26.80
N GLU A 391 -26.38 -2.22 26.39
CA GLU A 391 -25.85 -1.13 27.21
C GLU A 391 -24.40 -1.37 27.70
N TRP A 392 -23.67 -2.32 27.10
CA TRP A 392 -22.31 -2.67 27.51
C TRP A 392 -21.23 -1.79 26.89
N GLY A 393 -21.61 -1.03 25.86
CA GLY A 393 -20.73 -0.20 25.04
C GLY A 393 -20.33 -0.88 23.73
N ARG A 394 -20.12 -0.05 22.70
CA ARG A 394 -19.74 -0.44 21.33
C ARG A 394 -18.22 -0.32 21.09
N GLY A 395 -17.81 -0.03 19.85
CA GLY A 395 -16.42 0.19 19.46
C GLY A 395 -15.68 -1.13 19.23
N ASN A 396 -14.55 -1.31 19.90
CA ASN A 396 -13.69 -2.51 19.79
C ASN A 396 -14.21 -3.74 20.55
N ARG A 397 -15.44 -3.72 21.05
CA ARG A 397 -16.07 -4.93 21.60
C ARG A 397 -16.57 -5.80 20.46
N PRO A 398 -16.55 -7.14 20.60
CA PRO A 398 -17.13 -8.01 19.59
C PRO A 398 -18.61 -7.69 19.42
N VAL A 399 -19.08 -7.69 18.18
CA VAL A 399 -20.50 -7.53 17.90
C VAL A 399 -21.27 -8.73 18.44
N ILE A 400 -22.38 -8.44 19.11
CA ILE A 400 -23.29 -9.41 19.73
C ILE A 400 -24.73 -9.08 19.33
N ASN A 401 -25.69 -9.92 19.73
CA ASN A 401 -27.11 -9.74 19.39
C ASN A 401 -27.36 -9.68 17.88
N ILE A 402 -26.61 -10.48 17.12
CA ILE A 402 -26.73 -10.62 15.67
C ILE A 402 -27.21 -12.02 15.31
N SER A 403 -28.00 -12.12 14.23
CA SER A 403 -28.38 -13.43 13.71
C SER A 403 -27.26 -14.05 12.88
N TYR A 404 -27.31 -15.37 12.68
CA TYR A 404 -26.42 -16.06 11.73
C TYR A 404 -26.53 -15.47 10.31
N GLN A 405 -27.74 -15.05 9.90
CA GLN A 405 -27.95 -14.40 8.62
C GLN A 405 -27.25 -13.04 8.54
N ASP A 406 -27.26 -12.26 9.62
CA ASP A 406 -26.55 -10.98 9.66
C ASP A 406 -25.03 -11.17 9.50
N ALA A 407 -24.46 -12.22 10.09
CA ALA A 407 -23.06 -12.57 9.90
C ALA A 407 -22.75 -12.96 8.44
N LEU A 408 -23.67 -13.68 7.77
CA LEU A 408 -23.53 -13.99 6.33
C LEU A 408 -23.65 -12.75 5.45
N ASP A 409 -24.62 -11.87 5.73
CA ASP A 409 -24.78 -10.61 5.00
C ASP A 409 -23.54 -9.72 5.14
N TYR A 410 -22.96 -9.69 6.35
CA TYR A 410 -21.69 -9.00 6.59
C TYR A 410 -20.55 -9.58 5.75
N CYS A 411 -20.42 -10.91 5.67
CA CYS A 411 -19.42 -11.56 4.83
C CYS A 411 -19.60 -11.18 3.36
N LEU A 412 -20.83 -11.20 2.85
CA LEU A 412 -21.14 -10.81 1.47
C LEU A 412 -20.75 -9.36 1.20
N TRP A 413 -21.16 -8.44 2.07
CA TRP A 413 -20.81 -7.02 1.95
C TRP A 413 -19.30 -6.79 2.00
N LEU A 414 -18.58 -7.41 2.95
CA LEU A 414 -17.14 -7.25 3.05
C LEU A 414 -16.43 -7.82 1.80
N GLY A 415 -16.93 -8.91 1.25
CA GLY A 415 -16.46 -9.47 -0.01
C GLY A 415 -16.70 -8.55 -1.21
N GLU A 416 -17.88 -7.93 -1.31
CA GLU A 416 -18.19 -6.91 -2.31
C GLU A 416 -17.26 -5.70 -2.20
N LEU A 417 -17.06 -5.20 -0.97
CA LEU A 417 -16.24 -4.03 -0.66
C LEU A 417 -14.77 -4.25 -1.00
N THR A 418 -14.26 -5.46 -0.78
CA THR A 418 -12.83 -5.80 -0.95
C THR A 418 -12.52 -6.47 -2.28
N GLY A 419 -13.54 -6.87 -3.05
CA GLY A 419 -13.39 -7.73 -4.21
C GLY A 419 -12.85 -9.13 -3.87
N LYS A 420 -12.98 -9.57 -2.61
CA LYS A 420 -12.51 -10.87 -2.12
C LYS A 420 -13.67 -11.80 -1.80
N LYS A 421 -13.38 -13.10 -1.72
CA LYS A 421 -14.36 -14.09 -1.26
C LYS A 421 -14.25 -14.23 0.26
N ILE A 422 -15.22 -13.63 0.96
CA ILE A 422 -15.31 -13.64 2.42
C ILE A 422 -16.43 -14.57 2.86
N ARG A 423 -16.20 -15.35 3.92
CA ARG A 423 -17.19 -16.26 4.51
C ARG A 423 -16.92 -16.53 5.99
N LEU A 424 -17.87 -17.17 6.66
CA LEU A 424 -17.64 -17.77 7.98
C LEU A 424 -16.65 -18.95 7.88
N PRO A 425 -15.91 -19.23 8.97
CA PRO A 425 -14.99 -20.36 9.02
C PRO A 425 -15.74 -21.69 9.02
N LYS A 426 -15.17 -22.72 8.39
CA LYS A 426 -15.61 -24.09 8.68
C LYS A 426 -15.10 -24.50 10.07
N ILE A 427 -15.74 -25.50 10.67
CA ILE A 427 -15.39 -25.98 12.02
C ILE A 427 -13.91 -26.38 12.09
N ASN A 428 -13.42 -27.13 11.10
CA ASN A 428 -12.03 -27.57 11.06
C ASN A 428 -11.03 -26.44 10.80
N GLU A 429 -11.39 -25.45 9.97
CA GLU A 429 -10.55 -24.27 9.72
C GLU A 429 -10.44 -23.41 10.98
N TRP A 430 -11.56 -23.22 11.70
CA TRP A 430 -11.58 -22.51 12.97
C TRP A 430 -10.70 -23.22 13.99
N GLU A 431 -10.87 -24.54 14.16
CA GLU A 431 -10.12 -25.30 15.15
C GLU A 431 -8.62 -25.37 14.80
N TYR A 432 -8.29 -25.53 13.52
CA TYR A 432 -6.90 -25.53 13.06
C TYR A 432 -6.22 -24.19 13.37
N ALA A 433 -6.92 -23.08 13.14
CA ALA A 433 -6.43 -21.75 13.48
C ALA A 433 -6.31 -21.54 15.00
N ALA A 434 -7.26 -22.03 15.80
CA ALA A 434 -7.24 -21.92 17.27
C ALA A 434 -6.07 -22.71 17.90
N ARG A 435 -5.68 -23.82 17.28
CA ARG A 435 -4.54 -24.65 17.70
C ARG A 435 -3.18 -24.10 17.27
N GLY A 436 -3.13 -22.94 16.61
CA GLY A 436 -1.88 -22.34 16.14
C GLY A 436 -1.36 -22.88 14.80
N GLY A 437 -2.18 -23.65 14.07
CA GLY A 437 -1.83 -24.18 12.74
C GLY A 437 -0.53 -24.99 12.75
N VAL A 438 0.31 -24.83 11.71
CA VAL A 438 1.63 -25.50 11.64
C VAL A 438 2.64 -25.02 12.70
N LYS A 439 2.36 -23.93 13.41
CA LYS A 439 3.24 -23.39 14.45
C LYS A 439 2.85 -23.84 15.85
N GLY A 440 1.63 -24.34 16.02
CA GLY A 440 1.12 -24.87 17.28
C GLY A 440 0.95 -26.38 17.25
N GLY A 441 -0.05 -26.88 17.96
CA GLY A 441 -0.24 -28.32 18.21
C GLY A 441 -1.48 -28.65 19.04
N ASP A 442 -1.52 -29.88 19.56
CA ASP A 442 -2.59 -30.42 20.40
C ASP A 442 -2.26 -30.37 21.91
N ASP A 443 -1.20 -29.64 22.29
CA ASP A 443 -0.70 -29.53 23.66
C ASP A 443 -1.43 -28.50 24.53
N ASN A 444 -2.17 -27.59 23.88
CA ASN A 444 -2.89 -26.50 24.54
C ASN A 444 -4.39 -26.78 24.64
N SER A 445 -4.94 -26.64 25.85
CA SER A 445 -6.39 -26.71 26.10
C SER A 445 -7.12 -25.47 25.57
N TYR A 446 -6.45 -24.31 25.59
CA TYR A 446 -6.96 -23.02 25.15
C TYR A 446 -6.06 -22.45 24.06
N SER A 447 -6.59 -21.60 23.19
CA SER A 447 -5.78 -21.04 22.12
C SER A 447 -4.64 -20.18 22.67
N GLY A 448 -3.40 -20.57 22.37
CA GLY A 448 -2.18 -19.89 22.84
C GLY A 448 -1.67 -20.32 24.22
N GLY A 449 -2.33 -21.25 24.91
CA GLY A 449 -1.78 -21.77 26.17
C GLY A 449 -2.72 -22.62 27.03
N ASN A 450 -2.22 -23.04 28.19
CA ASN A 450 -2.98 -23.85 29.16
C ASN A 450 -3.50 -23.04 30.37
N ILE A 451 -3.17 -21.74 30.47
CA ILE A 451 -3.60 -20.87 31.56
C ILE A 451 -4.78 -20.01 31.08
N LEU A 452 -6.01 -20.43 31.41
CA LEU A 452 -7.24 -19.76 30.95
C LEU A 452 -7.23 -18.24 31.14
N GLU A 453 -6.75 -17.75 32.29
CA GLU A 453 -6.79 -16.31 32.61
C GLU A 453 -5.91 -15.45 31.70
N THR A 454 -4.84 -16.00 31.11
CA THR A 454 -3.92 -15.24 30.24
C THR A 454 -4.43 -15.14 28.80
N VAL A 455 -5.19 -16.14 28.34
CA VAL A 455 -5.62 -16.26 26.94
C VAL A 455 -7.12 -16.05 26.69
N ALA A 456 -7.96 -16.05 27.74
CA ALA A 456 -9.41 -16.02 27.57
C ALA A 456 -10.14 -15.02 28.45
N TRP A 457 -11.20 -14.43 27.90
CA TRP A 457 -12.25 -13.73 28.65
C TRP A 457 -13.39 -14.70 28.97
N CYS A 458 -13.59 -15.01 30.24
CA CYS A 458 -14.55 -16.02 30.70
C CYS A 458 -15.33 -15.54 31.93
N LYS A 459 -16.19 -16.40 32.46
CA LYS A 459 -17.11 -16.06 33.57
C LYS A 459 -16.44 -15.46 34.79
N TYR A 460 -15.18 -15.82 35.05
CA TYR A 460 -14.49 -15.48 36.29
C TYR A 460 -13.64 -14.20 36.21
N ASN A 461 -13.29 -13.75 34.99
CA ASN A 461 -12.42 -12.58 34.79
C ASN A 461 -13.09 -11.46 33.98
N THR A 462 -14.39 -11.60 33.69
CA THR A 462 -15.24 -10.56 33.13
C THR A 462 -16.26 -10.09 34.17
N LYS A 463 -16.83 -8.90 33.97
CA LYS A 463 -17.92 -8.38 34.81
C LYS A 463 -19.30 -8.79 34.28
N GLY A 464 -19.42 -10.02 33.76
CA GLY A 464 -20.64 -10.54 33.17
C GLY A 464 -21.00 -9.88 31.84
N LYS A 465 -20.00 -9.56 31.04
CA LYS A 465 -20.12 -8.99 29.69
C LYS A 465 -18.86 -9.27 28.88
N THR A 466 -18.92 -9.03 27.57
CA THR A 466 -17.75 -9.06 26.68
C THR A 466 -16.65 -8.08 27.13
N GLU A 467 -15.45 -8.19 26.56
CA GLU A 467 -14.39 -7.19 26.69
C GLU A 467 -13.90 -6.74 25.31
N PRO A 468 -13.23 -5.59 25.18
CA PRO A 468 -12.60 -5.20 23.93
C PRO A 468 -11.64 -6.29 23.43
N VAL A 469 -11.68 -6.53 22.12
CA VAL A 469 -10.87 -7.57 21.47
C VAL A 469 -9.36 -7.29 21.61
N GLY A 470 -8.55 -8.34 21.59
CA GLY A 470 -7.10 -8.24 21.51
C GLY A 470 -6.37 -7.89 22.81
N LEU A 471 -7.04 -8.02 23.97
CA LEU A 471 -6.47 -7.66 25.27
C LEU A 471 -5.88 -8.85 26.06
N LYS A 472 -6.03 -10.08 25.54
CA LYS A 472 -5.41 -11.31 26.05
C LYS A 472 -4.24 -11.74 25.18
N ASP A 473 -3.45 -12.69 25.65
CA ASP A 473 -2.33 -13.21 24.87
C ASP A 473 -2.84 -13.93 23.60
N PRO A 474 -2.23 -13.67 22.42
CA PRO A 474 -2.60 -14.37 21.19
C PRO A 474 -1.98 -15.77 21.14
N ASN A 475 -2.45 -16.58 20.20
CA ASN A 475 -1.78 -17.85 19.87
C ASN A 475 -0.54 -17.66 18.96
N GLU A 476 0.08 -18.77 18.56
CA GLU A 476 1.31 -18.84 17.75
C GLU A 476 1.19 -18.20 16.37
N LEU A 477 -0.04 -17.98 15.90
CA LEU A 477 -0.36 -17.31 14.63
C LEU A 477 -0.64 -15.81 14.82
N GLY A 478 -0.73 -15.33 16.06
CA GLY A 478 -1.12 -13.95 16.35
C GLY A 478 -2.64 -13.72 16.37
N LEU A 479 -3.44 -14.78 16.51
CA LEU A 479 -4.89 -14.70 16.64
C LEU A 479 -5.29 -14.47 18.09
N TYR A 480 -6.25 -13.58 18.30
CA TYR A 480 -6.76 -13.21 19.61
C TYR A 480 -8.17 -13.74 19.83
N ASP A 481 -8.52 -13.91 21.11
CA ASP A 481 -9.88 -14.21 21.57
C ASP A 481 -10.48 -15.48 20.95
N MET A 482 -9.64 -16.43 20.51
CA MET A 482 -10.09 -17.74 20.04
C MET A 482 -10.60 -18.63 21.21
N SER A 483 -10.42 -18.19 22.46
CA SER A 483 -10.96 -18.82 23.66
C SER A 483 -11.66 -17.75 24.52
N GLY A 484 -12.96 -17.89 24.75
CA GLY A 484 -13.76 -16.93 25.52
C GLY A 484 -14.22 -15.71 24.70
N ASN A 485 -14.59 -14.63 25.40
CA ASN A 485 -15.23 -13.41 24.90
C ASN A 485 -16.60 -13.66 24.26
N VAL A 486 -16.70 -14.14 23.02
CA VAL A 486 -17.97 -14.62 22.44
C VAL A 486 -17.81 -15.97 21.76
N TYR A 487 -18.88 -16.77 21.80
CA TYR A 487 -19.00 -17.90 20.89
C TYR A 487 -18.99 -17.40 19.45
N GLU A 488 -18.41 -18.18 18.55
CA GLU A 488 -18.28 -17.77 17.15
C GLU A 488 -19.03 -18.69 16.20
N PHE A 489 -19.80 -18.08 15.29
CA PHE A 489 -20.48 -18.79 14.22
C PHE A 489 -19.50 -19.49 13.28
N CYS A 490 -19.65 -20.82 13.15
CA CYS A 490 -19.07 -21.59 12.05
C CYS A 490 -20.10 -21.83 10.93
N LEU A 491 -19.60 -22.08 9.72
CA LEU A 491 -20.41 -22.36 8.55
C LEU A 491 -21.33 -23.56 8.80
N ALA A 492 -22.64 -23.35 8.61
CA ALA A 492 -23.68 -24.35 8.81
C ALA A 492 -23.43 -25.60 7.96
N THR A 493 -23.61 -26.77 8.56
CA THR A 493 -23.54 -28.07 7.85
C THR A 493 -24.90 -28.53 7.31
N ASN A 494 -25.99 -27.89 7.76
CA ASN A 494 -27.36 -28.12 7.29
C ASN A 494 -28.23 -26.88 7.53
N ASP A 495 -29.48 -26.89 7.05
CA ASP A 495 -30.38 -25.72 7.06
C ASP A 495 -30.97 -25.36 8.44
N SER A 496 -30.66 -26.11 9.49
CA SER A 496 -31.34 -25.98 10.79
C SER A 496 -30.41 -25.75 11.98
N MET A 497 -29.16 -26.21 11.88
CA MET A 497 -28.20 -26.20 12.97
C MET A 497 -26.87 -25.63 12.52
N ILE A 498 -26.23 -24.94 13.46
CA ILE A 498 -24.90 -24.37 13.34
C ILE A 498 -24.05 -24.85 14.51
N ILE A 499 -22.74 -24.79 14.32
CA ILE A 499 -21.77 -25.05 15.39
C ILE A 499 -21.18 -23.72 15.83
N LEU A 500 -21.11 -23.55 17.15
CA LEU A 500 -20.44 -22.46 17.82
C LEU A 500 -19.15 -22.97 18.45
N LYS A 501 -18.06 -22.20 18.31
CA LYS A 501 -16.73 -22.54 18.86
C LYS A 501 -16.21 -21.42 19.76
N GLY A 502 -15.16 -21.71 20.54
CA GLY A 502 -14.40 -20.71 21.31
C GLY A 502 -14.88 -20.47 22.74
N GLY A 503 -16.17 -20.63 23.02
CA GLY A 503 -16.73 -20.24 24.32
C GLY A 503 -16.92 -18.73 24.43
N SER A 504 -17.50 -18.26 25.52
CA SER A 504 -17.83 -16.85 25.71
C SER A 504 -17.47 -16.34 27.11
N TRP A 505 -17.67 -15.04 27.31
CA TRP A 505 -17.60 -14.37 28.61
C TRP A 505 -18.46 -15.04 29.69
N ALA A 506 -19.50 -15.79 29.32
CA ALA A 506 -20.39 -16.47 30.25
C ALA A 506 -19.94 -17.89 30.64
N ASN A 507 -18.95 -18.46 29.94
CA ASN A 507 -18.53 -19.85 30.13
C ASN A 507 -17.42 -20.01 31.18
N SER A 508 -17.35 -21.22 31.76
CA SER A 508 -16.23 -21.65 32.59
C SER A 508 -15.14 -22.28 31.74
N GLY A 509 -14.00 -22.62 32.35
CA GLY A 509 -12.84 -23.13 31.62
C GLY A 509 -13.03 -24.40 30.79
N VAL A 510 -14.11 -25.18 30.96
CA VAL A 510 -14.40 -26.28 30.02
C VAL A 510 -14.86 -25.68 28.69
N GLY A 511 -15.93 -24.89 28.69
CA GLY A 511 -16.52 -24.33 27.47
C GLY A 511 -15.66 -23.33 26.69
N CYS A 512 -14.49 -22.94 27.19
CA CYS A 512 -13.51 -22.11 26.45
C CYS A 512 -12.42 -22.93 25.75
N ARG A 513 -12.44 -24.27 25.86
CA ARG A 513 -11.43 -25.14 25.23
C ARG A 513 -11.53 -25.11 23.72
N ILE A 514 -10.40 -25.27 23.04
CA ILE A 514 -10.34 -25.30 21.58
C ILE A 514 -11.22 -26.41 20.99
N SER A 515 -11.21 -27.59 21.61
CA SER A 515 -11.97 -28.76 21.19
C SER A 515 -13.46 -28.66 21.45
N ASP A 516 -13.90 -27.80 22.37
CA ASP A 516 -15.31 -27.72 22.75
C ASP A 516 -16.12 -27.09 21.61
N GLU A 517 -17.35 -27.57 21.47
CA GLU A 517 -18.30 -27.10 20.47
C GLU A 517 -19.72 -27.11 21.03
N VAL A 518 -20.55 -26.18 20.57
CA VAL A 518 -21.97 -26.12 20.93
C VAL A 518 -22.80 -26.17 19.65
N VAL A 519 -23.72 -27.13 19.61
CA VAL A 519 -24.75 -27.18 18.57
C VAL A 519 -25.84 -26.17 18.92
N SER A 520 -26.08 -25.23 18.03
CA SER A 520 -27.14 -24.21 18.17
C SER A 520 -28.09 -24.24 16.98
N LYS A 521 -29.31 -23.74 17.18
CA LYS A 521 -30.25 -23.55 16.08
C LYS A 521 -29.79 -22.37 15.22
N ILE A 522 -29.97 -22.47 13.91
CA ILE A 522 -29.52 -21.42 12.97
C ILE A 522 -30.17 -20.04 13.23
N ASN A 523 -31.37 -20.02 13.83
CA ASN A 523 -32.10 -18.79 14.17
C ASN A 523 -31.90 -18.34 15.63
N TYR A 524 -31.05 -19.02 16.39
CA TYR A 524 -30.70 -18.61 17.74
C TYR A 524 -29.59 -17.56 17.69
N TRP A 525 -29.74 -16.51 18.51
CA TRP A 525 -28.76 -15.47 18.73
C TRP A 525 -28.82 -15.04 20.19
N ASP A 526 -27.73 -14.51 20.71
CA ASP A 526 -27.61 -14.10 22.11
C ASP A 526 -26.51 -13.05 22.29
N ASP A 527 -26.42 -12.47 23.49
CA ASP A 527 -25.43 -11.46 23.88
C ASP A 527 -24.00 -12.03 24.11
N ASN A 528 -23.85 -13.35 23.91
CA ASN A 528 -22.59 -14.07 24.05
C ASN A 528 -22.16 -14.76 22.75
N ILE A 529 -22.81 -14.46 21.62
CA ILE A 529 -22.52 -15.01 20.30
C ILE A 529 -22.15 -13.86 19.35
N GLY A 530 -20.99 -14.00 18.71
CA GLY A 530 -20.54 -13.17 17.60
C GLY A 530 -19.91 -14.06 16.52
N PHE A 531 -18.89 -13.54 15.84
CA PHE A 531 -18.25 -14.27 14.75
C PHE A 531 -16.89 -13.67 14.36
N ARG A 532 -16.16 -14.45 13.57
CA ARG A 532 -15.00 -14.03 12.80
C ARG A 532 -15.14 -14.49 11.35
N VAL A 533 -14.30 -13.98 10.45
CA VAL A 533 -14.45 -14.23 9.00
C VAL A 533 -13.17 -14.75 8.37
N ILE A 534 -13.30 -15.50 7.28
CA ILE A 534 -12.21 -16.01 6.44
C ILE A 534 -12.23 -15.32 5.09
N GLU A 535 -11.05 -14.95 4.59
CA GLU A 535 -10.77 -14.62 3.18
C GLU A 535 -10.14 -15.84 2.49
N GLU A 536 -10.75 -16.30 1.39
CA GLU A 536 -10.18 -17.35 0.54
C GLU A 536 -9.05 -16.81 -0.36
N LEU A 537 -8.05 -17.65 -0.66
CA LEU A 537 -6.86 -17.29 -1.44
C LEU A 537 -7.07 -17.35 -2.95
#